data_AF-U1PP93-F1
#
_entry.id   AF-U1PP93-F1
#
_cell.length_a   1.000
_cell.length_b   1.000
_cell.length_c   1.000
_cell.angle_alpha   90.00
_cell.angle_beta   90.00
_cell.angle_gamma   90.00
#
_symmetry.space_group_name_H-M   'P 1'
#
loop_
_entity.id
_entity.type
_entity.pdbx_description
1 polymer ?
#
loop_
_entity_poly.entity_id
_entity_poly.type
_entity_poly.pdbx_seq_one_letter_code
_entity_poly.pdbx_strand_id
1 'polypeptide(L)'
;MIDREAVRTNAKYLRNIRPIDPNEIYEYIEDRPHPAVVRETLREEAFDLGLRERADGTFVPAPTDPIPDPMWQPDVVPRRYDDVIADHLVDQFGPEWYRGDSGMTLRSTIRRLKMDYYQQNPVEYDQTVALGYAIYHFADYYAAIGYILDDLLEQGCLSQTLRILDVGAGAGGPAVGIHDYLPESSLVEYHAVEPSAGVNILTDILGKTRRNFRTTVHRKSAESFNPTSIESIDDERPFDLILFANVLNELDDPYVVAKQYLSAITSDGSFIGLAPADKHTSINLRHIERMLTGGSSTNVTSEHNDEYVRSDIVNDLPAATASDEDIDATVYAPTLRLWSRKTPSDRGWSFDRCPMITAPPTQQRLDDAPRTVDASETAVSEQATGNSETAGDGTFRNETVQFSYTIIRRDGTTRAPVSANPQRHATMEAMETHVTNRIDLLAVKLSHDLTESHTQHSDQHRRGQSYPSAGASGNDNPVFKIGDGSQTTDHYAVVTVRDTLTKSLFTAEYGAVLSFENVLCLWNDDKGAYNLVVDDSSVVDIIA
;
A
#
# COMPACT_ATOMS: atom_id res chain seq x y z
N MET A 1 -22.29 8.48 -36.74
CA MET A 1 -21.52 9.02 -35.61
C MET A 1 -22.52 9.80 -34.78
N ILE A 2 -22.66 9.51 -33.49
CA ILE A 2 -23.63 10.22 -32.64
C ILE A 2 -23.08 11.61 -32.30
N ASP A 3 -23.94 12.61 -32.22
CA ASP A 3 -23.60 13.92 -31.66
C ASP A 3 -23.37 13.78 -30.14
N ARG A 4 -22.10 13.61 -29.75
CA ARG A 4 -21.69 13.48 -28.35
C ARG A 4 -21.93 14.76 -27.54
N GLU A 5 -21.83 15.92 -28.16
CA GLU A 5 -22.04 17.22 -27.49
C GLU A 5 -23.52 17.40 -27.14
N ALA A 6 -24.43 16.99 -28.04
CA ALA A 6 -25.86 16.94 -27.75
C ALA A 6 -26.17 15.99 -26.58
N VAL A 7 -25.56 14.80 -26.53
CA VAL A 7 -25.72 13.87 -25.39
C VAL A 7 -25.25 14.53 -24.08
N ARG A 8 -24.03 15.09 -24.05
CA ARG A 8 -23.47 15.78 -22.87
C ARG A 8 -24.37 16.93 -22.41
N THR A 9 -24.81 17.78 -23.33
CA THR A 9 -25.64 18.96 -23.01
C THR A 9 -26.99 18.56 -22.42
N ASN A 10 -27.68 17.59 -23.03
CA ASN A 10 -28.94 17.08 -22.51
C ASN A 10 -28.76 16.42 -21.13
N ALA A 11 -27.68 15.64 -20.94
CA ALA A 11 -27.38 15.01 -19.66
C ALA A 11 -27.10 16.05 -18.55
N LYS A 12 -26.32 17.10 -18.83
CA LYS A 12 -26.04 18.21 -17.88
C LYS A 12 -27.32 18.91 -17.43
N TYR A 13 -28.31 19.05 -18.32
CA TYR A 13 -29.61 19.62 -17.97
C TYR A 13 -30.45 18.65 -17.14
N LEU A 14 -30.62 17.42 -17.63
CA LEU A 14 -31.55 16.43 -17.05
C LEU A 14 -31.11 15.90 -15.68
N ARG A 15 -29.79 15.83 -15.41
CA ARG A 15 -29.25 15.33 -14.12
C ARG A 15 -29.78 16.09 -12.90
N ASN A 16 -30.22 17.34 -13.08
CA ASN A 16 -30.76 18.19 -12.02
C ASN A 16 -32.29 18.07 -11.84
N ILE A 17 -32.97 17.28 -12.69
CA ILE A 17 -34.45 17.24 -12.76
C ILE A 17 -34.96 15.84 -12.45
N ARG A 18 -34.36 14.80 -13.06
CA ARG A 18 -34.83 13.41 -12.98
C ARG A 18 -33.75 12.41 -13.40
N PRO A 19 -33.94 11.10 -13.14
CA PRO A 19 -33.12 10.07 -13.77
C PRO A 19 -33.13 10.18 -15.29
N ILE A 20 -31.96 10.00 -15.90
CA ILE A 20 -31.74 10.03 -17.33
C ILE A 20 -32.00 8.64 -17.92
N ASP A 21 -33.05 8.50 -18.73
CA ASP A 21 -33.32 7.27 -19.48
C ASP A 21 -32.79 7.43 -20.93
N PRO A 22 -31.85 6.56 -21.38
CA PRO A 22 -31.42 6.54 -22.78
C PRO A 22 -32.57 6.34 -23.79
N ASN A 23 -33.69 5.71 -23.38
CA ASN A 23 -34.89 5.54 -24.19
C ASN A 23 -35.76 6.81 -24.24
N GLU A 24 -35.38 7.89 -23.56
CA GLU A 24 -36.03 9.19 -23.68
C GLU A 24 -35.07 10.23 -24.27
N ILE A 25 -33.80 10.23 -23.84
CA ILE A 25 -32.80 11.20 -24.32
C ILE A 25 -32.63 11.17 -25.84
N TYR A 26 -32.75 10.00 -26.47
CA TYR A 26 -32.54 9.88 -27.91
C TYR A 26 -33.48 10.75 -28.74
N GLU A 27 -34.66 11.11 -28.21
CA GLU A 27 -35.62 11.98 -28.90
C GLU A 27 -35.15 13.45 -28.99
N TYR A 28 -34.22 13.84 -28.11
CA TYR A 28 -33.64 15.19 -28.03
C TYR A 28 -32.32 15.33 -28.80
N ILE A 29 -31.88 14.27 -29.49
CA ILE A 29 -30.64 14.24 -30.26
C ILE A 29 -30.98 14.19 -31.75
N GLU A 30 -30.28 14.98 -32.55
CA GLU A 30 -30.40 14.97 -34.01
C GLU A 30 -30.16 13.54 -34.55
N ASP A 31 -30.87 13.17 -35.62
CA ASP A 31 -30.88 11.82 -36.20
C ASP A 31 -31.43 10.68 -35.32
N ARG A 32 -31.89 10.96 -34.09
CA ARG A 32 -32.54 9.98 -33.19
C ARG A 32 -31.77 8.66 -33.11
N PRO A 33 -30.52 8.69 -32.61
CA PRO A 33 -29.67 7.51 -32.53
C PRO A 33 -30.34 6.41 -31.70
N HIS A 34 -29.97 5.15 -31.96
CA HIS A 34 -30.50 4.03 -31.19
C HIS A 34 -30.19 4.20 -29.69
N PRO A 35 -31.14 3.93 -28.76
CA PRO A 35 -30.93 4.13 -27.31
C PRO A 35 -29.69 3.44 -26.74
N ALA A 36 -29.28 2.30 -27.32
CA ALA A 36 -28.05 1.62 -26.94
C ALA A 36 -26.78 2.46 -27.21
N VAL A 37 -26.76 3.23 -28.30
CA VAL A 37 -25.64 4.13 -28.64
C VAL A 37 -25.62 5.32 -27.67
N VAL A 38 -26.79 5.88 -27.36
CA VAL A 38 -26.93 6.93 -26.34
C VAL A 38 -26.45 6.45 -24.98
N ARG A 39 -26.87 5.24 -24.58
CA ARG A 39 -26.44 4.62 -23.31
C ARG A 39 -24.93 4.44 -23.27
N GLU A 40 -24.32 3.98 -24.36
CA GLU A 40 -22.87 3.79 -24.40
C GLU A 40 -22.12 5.13 -24.35
N THR A 41 -22.59 6.16 -25.07
CA THR A 41 -22.03 7.50 -24.95
C THR A 41 -22.19 8.07 -23.53
N LEU A 42 -23.36 7.90 -22.90
CA LEU A 42 -23.54 8.30 -21.50
C LEU A 42 -22.62 7.54 -20.54
N ARG A 43 -22.28 6.27 -20.84
CA ARG A 43 -21.27 5.53 -20.07
C ARG A 43 -19.90 6.13 -20.26
N GLU A 44 -19.44 6.35 -21.49
CA GLU A 44 -18.13 6.97 -21.75
C GLU A 44 -17.99 8.31 -21.01
N GLU A 45 -19.07 9.08 -20.94
CA GLU A 45 -19.10 10.43 -20.36
C GLU A 45 -19.47 10.48 -18.87
N ALA A 46 -19.82 9.35 -18.25
CA ALA A 46 -20.54 9.41 -16.98
C ALA A 46 -19.68 9.90 -15.81
N PHE A 47 -18.37 9.63 -15.81
CA PHE A 47 -17.49 10.09 -14.73
C PHE A 47 -17.46 11.63 -14.70
N ASP A 48 -17.09 12.20 -15.84
CA ASP A 48 -17.09 13.63 -16.13
C ASP A 48 -18.45 14.33 -15.92
N LEU A 49 -19.55 13.64 -16.17
CA LEU A 49 -20.90 14.15 -15.91
C LEU A 49 -21.36 13.96 -14.45
N GLY A 50 -20.58 13.26 -13.61
CA GLY A 50 -20.95 12.89 -12.25
C GLY A 50 -22.19 12.01 -12.21
N LEU A 51 -22.29 11.04 -13.12
CA LEU A 51 -23.44 10.17 -13.32
C LEU A 51 -23.08 8.70 -13.09
N ARG A 52 -23.90 8.00 -12.31
CA ARG A 52 -23.84 6.54 -12.17
C ARG A 52 -25.01 5.87 -12.86
N GLU A 53 -24.76 4.74 -13.50
CA GLU A 53 -25.79 3.91 -14.11
C GLU A 53 -26.42 2.98 -13.05
N ARG A 54 -27.75 2.89 -13.05
CA ARG A 54 -28.53 2.00 -12.21
C ARG A 54 -28.78 0.66 -12.89
N ALA A 55 -29.26 -0.32 -12.13
CA ALA A 55 -29.58 -1.65 -12.65
C ALA A 55 -30.68 -1.63 -13.74
N ASP A 56 -31.58 -0.64 -13.72
CA ASP A 56 -32.62 -0.44 -14.75
C ASP A 56 -32.10 0.21 -16.05
N GLY A 57 -30.83 0.59 -16.10
CA GLY A 57 -30.19 1.24 -17.25
C GLY A 57 -30.42 2.76 -17.34
N THR A 58 -31.02 3.38 -16.31
CA THR A 58 -31.09 4.83 -16.14
C THR A 58 -29.83 5.38 -15.47
N PHE A 59 -29.53 6.66 -15.68
CA PHE A 59 -28.40 7.35 -15.07
C PHE A 59 -28.89 8.37 -14.05
N VAL A 60 -28.21 8.45 -12.91
CA VAL A 60 -28.50 9.44 -11.86
C VAL A 60 -27.21 10.08 -11.36
N PRO A 61 -27.28 11.26 -10.73
CA PRO A 61 -26.12 11.86 -10.08
C PRO A 61 -25.41 10.88 -9.14
N ALA A 62 -24.08 10.91 -9.18
CA ALA A 62 -23.23 10.24 -8.21
C ALA A 62 -23.50 10.82 -6.80
N PRO A 63 -23.40 10.01 -5.74
CA PRO A 63 -23.55 10.51 -4.38
C PRO A 63 -22.43 11.48 -4.02
N THR A 64 -22.79 12.51 -3.25
CA THR A 64 -21.85 13.45 -2.64
C THR A 64 -21.74 13.25 -1.12
N ASP A 65 -22.54 12.33 -0.57
CA ASP A 65 -22.50 12.00 0.85
C ASP A 65 -21.16 11.33 1.20
N PRO A 66 -20.67 11.52 2.45
CA PRO A 66 -19.50 10.80 2.94
C PRO A 66 -19.62 9.29 2.72
N ILE A 67 -18.49 8.63 2.50
CA ILE A 67 -18.45 7.17 2.48
C ILE A 67 -18.81 6.67 3.90
N PRO A 68 -19.81 5.79 4.07
CA PRO A 68 -20.05 5.14 5.35
C PRO A 68 -18.87 4.22 5.70
N ASP A 69 -18.60 4.06 7.00
CA ASP A 69 -17.58 3.15 7.51
C ASP A 69 -17.81 1.72 6.95
N PRO A 70 -16.87 1.18 6.14
CA PRO A 70 -16.99 -0.14 5.56
C PRO A 70 -16.77 -1.27 6.57
N MET A 71 -16.30 -0.96 7.79
CA MET A 71 -15.87 -1.92 8.81
C MET A 71 -14.84 -2.91 8.21
N TRP A 72 -13.85 -2.38 7.48
CA TRP A 72 -12.94 -3.16 6.66
C TRP A 72 -12.03 -4.07 7.48
N GLN A 73 -12.35 -5.37 7.54
CA GLN A 73 -11.52 -6.41 8.15
C GLN A 73 -11.74 -7.75 7.43
N PRO A 74 -11.26 -7.91 6.18
CA PRO A 74 -11.54 -9.10 5.39
C PRO A 74 -10.82 -10.34 5.95
N ASP A 75 -11.59 -11.35 6.32
CA ASP A 75 -11.07 -12.67 6.72
C ASP A 75 -10.75 -13.55 5.49
N VAL A 76 -11.44 -13.34 4.37
CA VAL A 76 -11.25 -14.10 3.13
C VAL A 76 -11.33 -13.19 1.90
N VAL A 77 -10.54 -13.51 0.88
CA VAL A 77 -10.73 -12.93 -0.46
C VAL A 77 -12.01 -13.52 -1.07
N PRO A 78 -12.89 -12.70 -1.68
CA PRO A 78 -14.06 -13.22 -2.40
C PRO A 78 -13.68 -14.24 -3.48
N ARG A 79 -14.35 -15.40 -3.48
CA ARG A 79 -14.07 -16.51 -4.41
C ARG A 79 -14.01 -16.10 -5.87
N ARG A 80 -14.83 -15.12 -6.28
CA ARG A 80 -14.87 -14.60 -7.66
C ARG A 80 -13.52 -14.10 -8.19
N TYR A 81 -12.59 -13.73 -7.31
CA TYR A 81 -11.24 -13.30 -7.68
C TYR A 81 -10.26 -14.48 -7.70
N ASP A 82 -10.29 -15.34 -6.69
CA ASP A 82 -9.47 -16.57 -6.66
C ASP A 82 -9.81 -17.50 -7.83
N ASP A 83 -11.08 -17.59 -8.22
CA ASP A 83 -11.53 -18.38 -9.38
C ASP A 83 -10.87 -17.88 -10.68
N VAL A 84 -10.66 -16.56 -10.85
CA VAL A 84 -9.94 -16.02 -12.03
C VAL A 84 -8.48 -16.47 -12.01
N ILE A 85 -7.80 -16.37 -10.87
CA ILE A 85 -6.41 -16.84 -10.74
C ILE A 85 -6.35 -18.35 -11.02
N ALA A 86 -7.31 -19.12 -10.50
CA ALA A 86 -7.41 -20.55 -10.74
C ALA A 86 -7.61 -20.88 -12.22
N ASP A 87 -8.45 -20.15 -12.94
CA ASP A 87 -8.67 -20.32 -14.38
C ASP A 87 -7.36 -20.09 -15.16
N HIS A 88 -6.62 -19.03 -14.86
CA HIS A 88 -5.29 -18.79 -15.49
C HIS A 88 -4.27 -19.89 -15.18
N LEU A 89 -4.28 -20.43 -13.96
CA LEU A 89 -3.41 -21.56 -13.59
C LEU A 89 -3.77 -22.83 -14.37
N VAL A 90 -5.07 -23.10 -14.55
CA VAL A 90 -5.57 -24.24 -15.33
C VAL A 90 -5.24 -24.08 -16.82
N ASP A 91 -5.40 -22.88 -17.36
CA ASP A 91 -5.09 -22.62 -18.77
C ASP A 91 -3.60 -22.78 -19.07
N GLN A 92 -2.73 -22.36 -18.14
CA GLN A 92 -1.28 -22.44 -18.31
C GLN A 92 -0.70 -23.83 -18.04
N PHE A 93 -1.16 -24.51 -16.98
CA PHE A 93 -0.53 -25.73 -16.45
C PHE A 93 -1.46 -26.95 -16.42
N GLY A 94 -2.71 -26.80 -16.84
CA GLY A 94 -3.73 -27.85 -16.79
C GLY A 94 -4.44 -27.97 -15.43
N PRO A 95 -5.46 -28.85 -15.32
CA PRO A 95 -6.32 -28.94 -14.13
C PRO A 95 -5.60 -29.35 -12.85
N GLU A 96 -4.44 -30.01 -12.96
CA GLU A 96 -3.60 -30.47 -11.84
C GLU A 96 -2.36 -29.59 -11.65
N TRP A 97 -2.44 -28.30 -12.00
CA TRP A 97 -1.35 -27.31 -11.95
C TRP A 97 -0.54 -27.27 -10.64
N TYR A 98 -1.14 -27.69 -9.52
CA TYR A 98 -0.56 -27.67 -8.17
C TYR A 98 0.35 -28.89 -7.87
N ARG A 99 0.39 -29.89 -8.75
CA ARG A 99 1.15 -31.14 -8.61
C ARG A 99 2.23 -31.30 -9.68
N GLY A 100 3.09 -32.30 -9.49
CA GLY A 100 4.15 -32.67 -10.43
C GLY A 100 5.09 -31.49 -10.74
N ASP A 101 5.58 -31.44 -11.99
CA ASP A 101 6.52 -30.44 -12.48
C ASP A 101 5.96 -29.01 -12.41
N SER A 102 4.67 -28.83 -12.69
CA SER A 102 3.99 -27.54 -12.62
C SER A 102 3.95 -27.00 -11.19
N GLY A 103 3.53 -27.83 -10.23
CA GLY A 103 3.53 -27.46 -8.82
C GLY A 103 4.94 -27.19 -8.28
N MET A 104 5.94 -27.97 -8.73
CA MET A 104 7.34 -27.74 -8.38
C MET A 104 7.84 -26.40 -8.91
N THR A 105 7.49 -26.07 -10.16
CA THR A 105 7.83 -24.80 -10.80
C THR A 105 7.21 -23.63 -10.05
N LEU A 106 5.90 -23.66 -9.74
CA LEU A 106 5.23 -22.61 -8.98
C LEU A 106 5.84 -22.40 -7.59
N ARG A 107 6.10 -23.49 -6.86
CA ARG A 107 6.77 -23.41 -5.55
C ARG A 107 8.17 -22.81 -5.65
N SER A 108 8.97 -23.25 -6.62
CA SER A 108 10.32 -22.71 -6.86
C SER A 108 10.28 -21.24 -7.27
N THR A 109 9.31 -20.82 -8.08
CA THR A 109 9.07 -19.42 -8.43
C THR A 109 8.72 -18.59 -7.21
N ILE A 110 7.82 -19.06 -6.35
CA ILE A 110 7.46 -18.36 -5.10
C ILE A 110 8.67 -18.26 -4.16
N ARG A 111 9.47 -19.32 -4.03
CA ARG A 111 10.72 -19.26 -3.24
C ARG A 111 11.68 -18.21 -3.81
N ARG A 112 11.83 -18.16 -5.13
CA ARG A 112 12.65 -17.16 -5.80
C ARG A 112 12.13 -15.75 -5.53
N LEU A 113 10.83 -15.49 -5.68
CA LEU A 113 10.21 -14.20 -5.33
C LEU A 113 10.50 -13.79 -3.88
N LYS A 114 10.28 -14.71 -2.92
CA LYS A 114 10.60 -14.47 -1.50
C LYS A 114 12.09 -14.16 -1.28
N MET A 115 12.97 -14.82 -2.01
CA MET A 115 14.42 -14.60 -1.93
C MET A 115 14.83 -13.28 -2.59
N ASP A 116 14.26 -12.94 -3.74
CA ASP A 116 14.56 -11.72 -4.48
C ASP A 116 14.11 -10.48 -3.71
N TYR A 117 13.00 -10.54 -2.96
CA TYR A 117 12.65 -9.50 -1.99
C TYR A 117 13.72 -9.31 -0.91
N TYR A 118 14.36 -10.39 -0.47
CA TYR A 118 15.42 -10.34 0.52
C TYR A 118 16.77 -9.91 -0.08
N GLN A 119 17.04 -10.23 -1.35
CA GLN A 119 18.33 -10.05 -2.02
C GLN A 119 18.40 -8.89 -3.02
N GLN A 120 17.29 -8.21 -3.30
CA GLN A 120 17.20 -7.05 -4.21
C GLN A 120 17.54 -7.37 -5.68
N ASN A 121 17.18 -8.57 -6.14
CA ASN A 121 17.39 -8.92 -7.55
C ASN A 121 16.26 -8.32 -8.42
N PRO A 122 16.57 -7.80 -9.62
CA PRO A 122 15.53 -7.40 -10.57
C PRO A 122 14.69 -8.61 -10.99
N VAL A 123 13.37 -8.45 -11.02
CA VAL A 123 12.44 -9.51 -11.39
C VAL A 123 11.76 -9.16 -12.70
N GLU A 124 11.97 -9.98 -13.72
CA GLU A 124 11.14 -9.94 -14.93
C GLU A 124 9.89 -10.79 -14.72
N TYR A 125 8.72 -10.15 -14.83
CA TYR A 125 7.43 -10.79 -14.61
C TYR A 125 6.90 -11.42 -15.91
N ASP A 126 7.43 -12.61 -16.23
CA ASP A 126 6.78 -13.49 -17.19
C ASP A 126 5.45 -14.06 -16.64
N GLN A 127 4.71 -14.79 -17.48
CA GLN A 127 3.40 -15.34 -17.09
C GLN A 127 3.47 -16.25 -15.85
N THR A 128 4.54 -17.03 -15.68
CA THR A 128 4.68 -17.94 -14.52
C THR A 128 5.03 -17.17 -13.25
N VAL A 129 5.87 -16.14 -13.35
CA VAL A 129 6.19 -15.25 -12.23
C VAL A 129 4.95 -14.47 -11.80
N ALA A 130 4.18 -13.93 -12.73
CA ALA A 130 2.92 -13.25 -12.43
C ALA A 130 1.91 -14.16 -11.72
N LEU A 131 1.79 -15.44 -12.12
CA LEU A 131 0.94 -16.41 -11.44
C LEU A 131 1.46 -16.80 -10.04
N GLY A 132 2.77 -16.98 -9.88
CA GLY A 132 3.39 -17.20 -8.57
C GLY A 132 3.17 -16.02 -7.63
N TYR A 133 3.33 -14.80 -8.14
CA TYR A 133 3.03 -13.57 -7.41
C TYR A 133 1.55 -13.50 -7.03
N ALA A 134 0.62 -13.76 -7.96
CA ALA A 134 -0.81 -13.74 -7.69
C ALA A 134 -1.21 -14.76 -6.60
N ILE A 135 -0.68 -15.98 -6.64
CA ILE A 135 -0.95 -16.99 -5.59
C ILE A 135 -0.50 -16.49 -4.21
N TYR A 136 0.66 -15.83 -4.14
CA TYR A 136 1.29 -15.52 -2.85
C TYR A 136 0.94 -14.13 -2.30
N HIS A 137 0.73 -13.14 -3.16
CA HIS A 137 0.60 -11.72 -2.81
C HIS A 137 -0.76 -11.09 -3.16
N PHE A 138 -1.71 -11.84 -3.73
CA PHE A 138 -3.00 -11.23 -4.08
C PHE A 138 -3.82 -10.90 -2.82
N ALA A 139 -3.86 -11.81 -1.84
CA ALA A 139 -4.73 -11.71 -0.67
C ALA A 139 -4.28 -10.67 0.37
N ASP A 140 -2.98 -10.61 0.66
CA ASP A 140 -2.42 -9.63 1.59
C ASP A 140 -2.55 -8.20 1.03
N TYR A 141 -2.26 -7.98 -0.26
CA TYR A 141 -2.44 -6.65 -0.86
C TYR A 141 -3.91 -6.27 -1.11
N TYR A 142 -4.80 -7.25 -1.33
CA TYR A 142 -6.25 -7.03 -1.30
C TYR A 142 -6.69 -6.47 0.06
N ALA A 143 -6.20 -7.04 1.16
CA ALA A 143 -6.54 -6.59 2.51
C ALA A 143 -5.86 -5.26 2.86
N ALA A 144 -4.56 -5.13 2.58
CA ALA A 144 -3.72 -4.01 2.99
C ALA A 144 -4.26 -2.65 2.50
N ILE A 145 -4.73 -2.59 1.24
CA ILE A 145 -5.16 -1.31 0.67
C ILE A 145 -6.35 -0.70 1.44
N GLY A 146 -7.29 -1.51 1.95
CA GLY A 146 -8.44 -0.98 2.69
C GLY A 146 -8.06 -0.37 4.03
N TYR A 147 -7.09 -0.96 4.75
CA TYR A 147 -6.56 -0.36 5.99
C TYR A 147 -5.86 0.98 5.75
N ILE A 148 -5.24 1.16 4.58
CA ILE A 148 -4.64 2.45 4.18
C ILE A 148 -5.73 3.47 3.78
N LEU A 149 -6.84 3.00 3.21
CA LEU A 149 -7.97 3.87 2.89
C LEU A 149 -8.71 4.35 4.15
N ASP A 150 -8.73 3.56 5.23
CA ASP A 150 -9.30 3.98 6.51
C ASP A 150 -8.66 5.27 7.03
N ASP A 151 -7.33 5.39 6.93
CA ASP A 151 -6.59 6.62 7.28
C ASP A 151 -7.12 7.86 6.54
N LEU A 152 -7.50 7.72 5.27
CA LEU A 152 -8.07 8.83 4.49
C LEU A 152 -9.57 9.03 4.76
N LEU A 153 -10.30 7.94 5.00
CA LEU A 153 -11.73 7.98 5.30
C LEU A 153 -12.01 8.71 6.62
N GLU A 154 -11.20 8.45 7.65
CA GLU A 154 -11.32 9.04 9.00
C GLU A 154 -11.35 10.58 8.97
N GLN A 155 -10.58 11.20 8.08
CA GLN A 155 -10.52 12.66 7.92
C GLN A 155 -11.38 13.19 6.77
N GLY A 156 -12.19 12.35 6.14
CA GLY A 156 -13.05 12.74 5.02
C GLY A 156 -12.27 13.10 3.75
N CYS A 157 -11.06 12.54 3.57
CA CYS A 157 -10.20 12.73 2.41
C CYS A 157 -10.54 11.79 1.23
N LEU A 158 -11.60 10.98 1.34
CA LEU A 158 -12.13 10.14 0.26
C LEU A 158 -13.56 10.55 -0.11
N SER A 159 -13.82 10.63 -1.41
CA SER A 159 -15.14 10.89 -1.97
C SER A 159 -15.73 9.63 -2.61
N GLN A 160 -17.04 9.61 -2.87
CA GLN A 160 -17.67 8.52 -3.64
C GLN A 160 -17.48 8.67 -5.16
N THR A 161 -16.80 9.72 -5.63
CA THR A 161 -16.47 9.91 -7.05
C THR A 161 -14.95 10.06 -7.18
N LEU A 162 -14.27 9.00 -7.63
CA LEU A 162 -12.81 8.94 -7.59
C LEU A 162 -12.21 8.59 -8.95
N ARG A 163 -11.24 9.39 -9.40
CA ARG A 163 -10.32 8.99 -10.46
C ARG A 163 -9.03 8.48 -9.83
N ILE A 164 -8.71 7.21 -10.09
CA ILE A 164 -7.62 6.47 -9.46
C ILE A 164 -6.60 6.07 -10.52
N LEU A 165 -5.31 6.24 -10.23
CA LEU A 165 -4.21 5.70 -11.02
C LEU A 165 -3.39 4.71 -10.19
N ASP A 166 -3.41 3.44 -10.59
CA ASP A 166 -2.63 2.36 -9.99
C ASP A 166 -1.42 2.02 -10.86
N VAL A 167 -0.22 2.25 -10.34
CA VAL A 167 1.04 2.10 -11.05
C VAL A 167 1.73 0.83 -10.59
N GLY A 168 2.06 -0.05 -11.53
CA GLY A 168 2.49 -1.41 -11.22
C GLY A 168 1.33 -2.25 -10.68
N ALA A 169 0.18 -2.18 -11.35
CA ALA A 169 -1.08 -2.79 -10.87
C ALA A 169 -1.00 -4.32 -10.70
N GLY A 170 0.00 -4.97 -11.31
CA GLY A 170 0.31 -6.38 -11.14
C GLY A 170 -0.87 -7.28 -11.52
N ALA A 171 -1.30 -8.12 -10.58
CA ALA A 171 -2.46 -9.01 -10.73
C ALA A 171 -3.80 -8.37 -10.28
N GLY A 172 -3.78 -7.15 -9.71
CA GLY A 172 -4.99 -6.42 -9.35
C GLY A 172 -5.54 -6.64 -7.94
N GLY A 173 -4.72 -7.13 -6.99
CA GLY A 173 -5.11 -7.26 -5.57
C GLY A 173 -5.62 -5.94 -4.98
N PRO A 174 -4.82 -4.85 -4.98
CA PRO A 174 -5.26 -3.54 -4.54
C PRO A 174 -6.49 -3.01 -5.29
N ALA A 175 -6.56 -3.23 -6.61
CA ALA A 175 -7.67 -2.78 -7.45
C ALA A 175 -9.03 -3.28 -6.92
N VAL A 176 -9.12 -4.57 -6.62
CA VAL A 176 -10.37 -5.15 -6.12
C VAL A 176 -10.57 -4.97 -4.62
N GLY A 177 -9.50 -4.72 -3.87
CA GLY A 177 -9.59 -4.23 -2.48
C GLY A 177 -10.29 -2.87 -2.43
N ILE A 178 -9.87 -1.92 -3.28
CA ILE A 178 -10.54 -0.61 -3.43
C ILE A 178 -12.00 -0.78 -3.88
N HIS A 179 -12.24 -1.63 -4.88
CA HIS A 179 -13.60 -1.89 -5.38
C HIS A 179 -14.56 -2.37 -4.29
N ASP A 180 -14.10 -3.29 -3.43
CA ASP A 180 -14.91 -3.88 -2.35
C ASP A 180 -14.99 -2.98 -1.12
N TYR A 181 -13.98 -2.14 -0.89
CA TYR A 181 -13.98 -1.12 0.16
C TYR A 181 -15.03 -0.03 -0.11
N LEU A 182 -15.14 0.41 -1.36
CA LEU A 182 -16.03 1.51 -1.74
C LEU A 182 -17.52 1.07 -1.84
N PRO A 183 -18.48 1.85 -1.30
CA PRO A 183 -19.92 1.56 -1.40
C PRO A 183 -20.38 1.29 -2.82
N GLU A 184 -21.37 0.40 -3.05
CA GLU A 184 -21.90 0.09 -4.40
C GLU A 184 -22.32 1.33 -5.23
N SER A 185 -22.64 2.43 -4.56
CA SER A 185 -23.04 3.69 -5.16
C SER A 185 -21.90 4.55 -5.72
N SER A 186 -20.63 4.26 -5.37
CA SER A 186 -19.49 5.06 -5.82
C SER A 186 -19.27 4.95 -7.33
N LEU A 187 -18.86 6.07 -7.92
CA LEU A 187 -18.49 6.23 -9.31
C LEU A 187 -16.96 6.31 -9.39
N VAL A 188 -16.33 5.31 -10.00
CA VAL A 188 -14.87 5.21 -10.04
C VAL A 188 -14.40 5.12 -11.48
N GLU A 189 -13.40 5.91 -11.80
CA GLU A 189 -12.60 5.78 -13.01
C GLU A 189 -11.19 5.33 -12.62
N TYR A 190 -10.89 4.08 -12.93
CA TYR A 190 -9.68 3.38 -12.53
C TYR A 190 -8.75 3.22 -13.72
N HIS A 191 -7.54 3.73 -13.61
CA HIS A 191 -6.48 3.54 -14.58
C HIS A 191 -5.40 2.66 -13.97
N ALA A 192 -5.01 1.61 -14.68
CA ALA A 192 -3.90 0.75 -14.31
C ALA A 192 -2.73 0.95 -15.28
N VAL A 193 -1.51 1.05 -14.77
CA VAL A 193 -0.27 1.01 -15.56
C VAL A 193 0.44 -0.29 -15.22
N GLU A 194 0.51 -1.20 -16.20
CA GLU A 194 1.07 -2.54 -15.99
C GLU A 194 1.73 -3.05 -17.29
N PRO A 195 3.06 -3.14 -17.35
CA PRO A 195 3.77 -3.58 -18.56
C PRO A 195 3.91 -5.10 -18.69
N SER A 196 3.78 -5.86 -17.60
CA SER A 196 4.15 -7.28 -17.55
C SER A 196 3.03 -8.23 -17.99
N ALA A 197 3.31 -9.53 -17.93
CA ALA A 197 2.32 -10.58 -18.16
C ALA A 197 1.18 -10.58 -17.11
N GLY A 198 1.37 -9.94 -15.96
CA GLY A 198 0.33 -9.74 -14.94
C GLY A 198 -0.92 -9.04 -15.48
N VAL A 199 -0.78 -8.25 -16.54
CA VAL A 199 -1.88 -7.55 -17.22
C VAL A 199 -3.02 -8.48 -17.67
N ASN A 200 -2.72 -9.75 -17.98
CA ASN A 200 -3.73 -10.72 -18.40
C ASN A 200 -4.65 -11.09 -17.22
N ILE A 201 -4.05 -11.36 -16.06
CA ILE A 201 -4.78 -11.65 -14.81
C ILE A 201 -5.55 -10.41 -14.38
N LEU A 202 -4.88 -9.25 -14.36
CA LEU A 202 -5.48 -7.96 -14.02
C LEU A 202 -6.72 -7.67 -14.86
N THR A 203 -6.67 -7.85 -16.18
CA THR A 203 -7.79 -7.55 -17.07
C THR A 203 -9.02 -8.38 -16.71
N ASP A 204 -8.84 -9.68 -16.44
CA ASP A 204 -9.96 -10.58 -16.09
C ASP A 204 -10.48 -10.34 -14.67
N ILE A 205 -9.60 -9.98 -13.73
CA ILE A 205 -9.95 -9.55 -12.38
C ILE A 205 -10.78 -8.27 -12.43
N LEU A 206 -10.33 -7.25 -13.17
CA LEU A 206 -11.06 -6.00 -13.38
C LEU A 206 -12.42 -6.23 -14.07
N GLY A 207 -12.52 -7.25 -14.93
CA GLY A 207 -13.78 -7.69 -15.53
C GLY A 207 -14.82 -8.21 -14.52
N LYS A 208 -14.44 -8.48 -13.27
CA LYS A 208 -15.36 -8.84 -12.18
C LYS A 208 -15.87 -7.63 -11.38
N THR A 209 -15.38 -6.43 -11.66
CA THR A 209 -15.81 -5.21 -10.99
C THR A 209 -17.20 -4.76 -11.47
N ARG A 210 -17.87 -3.93 -10.67
CA ARG A 210 -19.22 -3.43 -10.96
C ARG A 210 -19.21 -2.38 -12.09
N ARG A 211 -20.36 -2.18 -12.73
CA ARG A 211 -20.52 -1.28 -13.90
C ARG A 211 -20.03 0.17 -13.74
N ASN A 212 -20.08 0.72 -12.51
CA ASN A 212 -19.68 2.10 -12.22
C ASN A 212 -18.24 2.19 -11.72
N PHE A 213 -17.51 1.07 -11.72
CA PHE A 213 -16.06 1.00 -11.54
C PHE A 213 -15.46 0.77 -12.92
N ARG A 214 -15.17 1.86 -13.63
CA ARG A 214 -14.69 1.81 -15.01
C ARG A 214 -13.20 1.69 -15.04
N THR A 215 -12.69 0.83 -15.91
CA THR A 215 -11.29 0.45 -15.88
C THR A 215 -10.63 0.70 -17.23
N THR A 216 -9.46 1.32 -17.22
CA THR A 216 -8.59 1.47 -18.38
C THR A 216 -7.21 0.91 -18.03
N VAL A 217 -6.68 0.03 -18.88
CA VAL A 217 -5.38 -0.61 -18.66
C VAL A 217 -4.36 -0.09 -19.68
N HIS A 218 -3.29 0.51 -19.18
CA HIS A 218 -2.18 1.05 -19.94
C HIS A 218 -1.00 0.08 -19.89
N ARG A 219 -0.72 -0.56 -21.02
CA ARG A 219 0.42 -1.50 -21.17
C ARG A 219 1.72 -0.73 -21.42
N LYS A 220 2.14 0.02 -20.41
CA LYS A 220 3.35 0.84 -20.41
C LYS A 220 4.08 0.66 -19.08
N SER A 221 5.38 0.92 -19.07
CA SER A 221 6.13 1.03 -17.83
C SER A 221 5.77 2.32 -17.10
N ALA A 222 6.07 2.41 -15.81
CA ALA A 222 5.84 3.61 -15.03
C ALA A 222 6.61 4.82 -15.58
N GLU A 223 7.84 4.61 -16.06
CA GLU A 223 8.74 5.62 -16.63
C GLU A 223 8.27 6.15 -17.99
N SER A 224 7.55 5.32 -18.76
CA SER A 224 7.10 5.67 -20.12
C SER A 224 5.67 6.19 -20.18
N PHE A 225 4.89 6.02 -19.10
CA PHE A 225 3.54 6.54 -18.99
C PHE A 225 3.57 7.99 -18.50
N ASN A 226 2.86 8.88 -19.19
CA ASN A 226 2.68 10.27 -18.73
C ASN A 226 1.29 10.42 -18.07
N PRO A 227 1.20 10.57 -16.74
CA PRO A 227 -0.08 10.68 -16.05
C PRO A 227 -0.85 11.96 -16.42
N THR A 228 -0.16 13.04 -16.82
CA THR A 228 -0.79 14.30 -17.26
C THR A 228 -1.40 14.24 -18.66
N SER A 229 -1.20 13.13 -19.40
CA SER A 229 -1.78 12.95 -20.73
C SER A 229 -3.25 12.49 -20.71
N ILE A 230 -3.77 12.10 -19.54
CA ILE A 230 -5.17 11.74 -19.38
C ILE A 230 -5.98 13.03 -19.29
N GLU A 231 -6.89 13.22 -20.25
CA GLU A 231 -7.76 14.40 -20.29
C GLU A 231 -8.63 14.49 -19.03
N SER A 232 -8.77 15.71 -18.52
CA SER A 232 -9.72 16.04 -17.46
C SER A 232 -10.47 17.31 -17.89
N ILE A 233 -11.76 17.39 -17.57
CA ILE A 233 -12.62 18.48 -18.03
C ILE A 233 -12.22 19.82 -17.39
N ASP A 234 -11.67 19.79 -16.16
CA ASP A 234 -11.54 20.96 -15.30
C ASP A 234 -10.14 21.13 -14.65
N ASP A 235 -9.21 20.17 -14.76
CA ASP A 235 -7.92 20.19 -14.03
C ASP A 235 -6.70 19.78 -14.90
N GLU A 236 -5.54 20.40 -14.64
CA GLU A 236 -4.24 19.92 -15.14
C GLU A 236 -3.79 18.63 -14.40
N ARG A 237 -4.48 18.26 -13.31
CA ARG A 237 -4.16 17.16 -12.42
C ARG A 237 -5.33 16.18 -12.29
N PRO A 238 -5.35 15.11 -13.09
CA PRO A 238 -6.56 14.31 -13.28
C PRO A 238 -6.93 13.41 -12.10
N PHE A 239 -6.05 13.11 -11.14
CA PHE A 239 -6.26 12.00 -10.20
C PHE A 239 -6.51 12.45 -8.76
N ASP A 240 -7.53 11.86 -8.14
CA ASP A 240 -7.81 12.00 -6.70
C ASP A 240 -6.92 11.07 -5.87
N LEU A 241 -6.56 9.92 -6.45
CA LEU A 241 -5.72 8.91 -5.81
C LEU A 241 -4.70 8.35 -6.80
N ILE A 242 -3.44 8.30 -6.38
CA ILE A 242 -2.38 7.60 -7.12
C ILE A 242 -1.74 6.57 -6.19
N LEU A 243 -1.66 5.32 -6.64
CA LEU A 243 -1.16 4.19 -5.89
C LEU A 243 0.12 3.63 -6.54
N PHE A 244 1.13 3.39 -5.71
CA PHE A 244 2.32 2.62 -6.02
C PHE A 244 2.39 1.44 -5.04
N ALA A 245 1.74 0.33 -5.39
CA ALA A 245 1.69 -0.87 -4.55
C ALA A 245 2.76 -1.87 -4.95
N ASN A 246 3.83 -1.94 -4.15
CA ASN A 246 4.99 -2.81 -4.34
C ASN A 246 5.82 -2.54 -5.60
N VAL A 247 5.72 -1.35 -6.20
CA VAL A 247 6.44 -1.03 -7.44
C VAL A 247 7.64 -0.09 -7.24
N LEU A 248 7.66 0.75 -6.20
CA LEU A 248 8.72 1.76 -6.02
C LEU A 248 10.14 1.17 -5.95
N ASN A 249 10.29 -0.05 -5.43
CA ASN A 249 11.60 -0.71 -5.34
C ASN A 249 12.04 -1.35 -6.68
N GLU A 250 11.15 -1.40 -7.67
CA GLU A 250 11.41 -2.00 -8.98
C GLU A 250 11.79 -0.96 -10.04
N LEU A 251 11.73 0.35 -9.70
CA LEU A 251 12.01 1.45 -10.61
C LEU A 251 13.50 1.82 -10.62
N ASP A 252 13.99 2.25 -11.78
CA ASP A 252 15.38 2.72 -11.95
C ASP A 252 15.66 4.01 -11.15
N ASP A 253 14.74 4.98 -11.21
CA ASP A 253 14.77 6.21 -10.43
C ASP A 253 13.41 6.46 -9.76
N PRO A 254 13.17 5.85 -8.59
CA PRO A 254 11.86 5.88 -7.97
C PRO A 254 11.44 7.26 -7.50
N TYR A 255 12.39 8.14 -7.14
CA TYR A 255 12.07 9.51 -6.75
C TYR A 255 11.58 10.33 -7.93
N VAL A 256 12.30 10.30 -9.07
CA VAL A 256 11.91 11.06 -10.26
C VAL A 256 10.54 10.61 -10.78
N VAL A 257 10.32 9.29 -10.84
CA VAL A 257 9.02 8.73 -11.25
C VAL A 257 7.94 9.13 -10.24
N ALA A 258 8.11 8.89 -8.94
CA ALA A 258 7.09 9.25 -7.96
C ALA A 258 6.78 10.76 -7.95
N LYS A 259 7.78 11.63 -8.13
CA LYS A 259 7.60 13.09 -8.24
C LYS A 259 6.74 13.46 -9.45
N GLN A 260 6.97 12.83 -10.61
CA GLN A 260 6.15 13.04 -11.80
C GLN A 260 4.69 12.67 -11.55
N TYR A 261 4.43 11.53 -10.89
CA TYR A 261 3.07 11.09 -10.61
C TYR A 261 2.39 11.96 -9.55
N LEU A 262 3.10 12.33 -8.49
CA LEU A 262 2.62 13.30 -7.50
C LEU A 262 2.23 14.65 -8.13
N SER A 263 2.87 15.05 -9.23
CA SER A 263 2.50 16.29 -9.94
C SER A 263 1.11 16.22 -10.59
N ALA A 264 0.62 15.02 -10.92
CA ALA A 264 -0.67 14.77 -11.58
C ALA A 264 -1.85 14.57 -10.60
N ILE A 265 -1.60 14.71 -9.29
CA ILE A 265 -2.64 14.57 -8.27
C ILE A 265 -3.34 15.89 -7.98
N THR A 266 -4.67 15.86 -7.83
CA THR A 266 -5.48 17.02 -7.43
C THR A 266 -4.93 17.62 -6.12
N SER A 267 -5.19 18.90 -5.85
CA SER A 267 -4.63 19.57 -4.67
C SER A 267 -4.96 18.88 -3.35
N ASP A 268 -6.16 18.30 -3.27
CA ASP A 268 -6.72 17.57 -2.14
C ASP A 268 -6.71 16.04 -2.34
N GLY A 269 -6.04 15.54 -3.39
CA GLY A 269 -5.83 14.13 -3.63
C GLY A 269 -4.68 13.54 -2.80
N SER A 270 -4.56 12.21 -2.83
CA SER A 270 -3.57 11.47 -2.02
C SER A 270 -2.70 10.50 -2.83
N PHE A 271 -1.38 10.67 -2.73
CA PHE A 271 -0.41 9.69 -3.25
C PHE A 271 -0.17 8.63 -2.18
N ILE A 272 -0.31 7.36 -2.54
CA ILE A 272 -0.09 6.22 -1.67
C ILE A 272 1.10 5.42 -2.18
N GLY A 273 2.14 5.29 -1.37
CA GLY A 273 3.19 4.29 -1.56
C GLY A 273 2.96 3.14 -0.60
N LEU A 274 2.95 1.91 -1.11
CA LEU A 274 2.75 0.68 -0.34
C LEU A 274 3.89 -0.28 -0.66
N ALA A 275 4.51 -0.85 0.37
CA ALA A 275 5.62 -1.78 0.25
C ALA A 275 5.46 -2.96 1.22
N PRO A 276 6.10 -4.11 0.97
CA PRO A 276 6.20 -5.18 1.94
C PRO A 276 6.74 -4.67 3.29
N ALA A 277 6.43 -5.37 4.39
CA ALA A 277 7.04 -5.12 5.69
C ALA A 277 8.52 -5.57 5.78
N ASP A 278 9.16 -5.88 4.65
CA ASP A 278 10.59 -6.17 4.59
C ASP A 278 11.41 -4.92 4.93
N LYS A 279 12.55 -5.16 5.58
CA LYS A 279 13.40 -4.11 6.09
C LYS A 279 13.92 -3.17 5.00
N HIS A 280 14.37 -3.72 3.88
CA HIS A 280 14.96 -2.91 2.82
C HIS A 280 13.89 -2.08 2.10
N THR A 281 12.80 -2.74 1.69
CA THR A 281 11.70 -2.07 0.98
C THR A 281 11.03 -0.98 1.81
N SER A 282 10.85 -1.20 3.12
CA SER A 282 10.36 -0.21 4.08
C SER A 282 11.29 1.00 4.22
N ILE A 283 12.60 0.78 4.31
CA ILE A 283 13.59 1.87 4.40
C ILE A 283 13.61 2.70 3.13
N ASN A 284 13.59 2.06 1.96
CA ASN A 284 13.56 2.78 0.69
C ASN A 284 12.27 3.60 0.52
N LEU A 285 11.12 3.05 0.93
CA LEU A 285 9.85 3.79 0.96
C LEU A 285 9.97 5.08 1.80
N ARG A 286 10.58 5.02 3.00
CA ARG A 286 10.81 6.22 3.82
C ARG A 286 11.81 7.18 3.20
N HIS A 287 12.82 6.68 2.51
CA HIS A 287 13.76 7.54 1.79
C HIS A 287 13.04 8.36 0.71
N ILE A 288 12.24 7.71 -0.14
CA ILE A 288 11.45 8.35 -1.19
C ILE A 288 10.43 9.33 -0.60
N GLU A 289 9.71 8.94 0.45
CA GLU A 289 8.78 9.82 1.18
C GLU A 289 9.47 11.13 1.61
N ARG A 290 10.64 11.03 2.24
CA ARG A 290 11.38 12.21 2.73
C ARG A 290 11.86 13.11 1.60
N MET A 291 12.28 12.53 0.48
CA MET A 291 12.66 13.28 -0.72
C MET A 291 11.47 14.02 -1.33
N LEU A 292 10.31 13.35 -1.43
CA LEU A 292 9.08 13.93 -1.99
C LEU A 292 8.48 15.03 -1.11
N THR A 293 8.69 14.97 0.20
CA THR A 293 8.03 15.85 1.17
C THR A 293 8.98 16.84 1.85
N GLY A 294 10.16 17.09 1.26
CA GLY A 294 11.08 18.19 1.57
C GLY A 294 11.23 18.66 3.04
N GLY A 295 12.46 18.60 3.55
CA GLY A 295 13.06 19.81 4.13
C GLY A 295 13.95 20.39 3.03
N SER A 296 14.03 21.72 2.87
CA SER A 296 14.83 22.38 1.81
C SER A 296 16.14 21.65 1.53
N SER A 297 16.42 21.37 0.26
CA SER A 297 17.62 20.64 -0.18
C SER A 297 18.90 21.24 0.42
N THR A 298 19.40 20.66 1.50
CA THR A 298 20.81 20.78 1.81
C THR A 298 21.52 19.87 0.83
N ASN A 299 22.10 20.47 -0.21
CA ASN A 299 23.12 19.85 -1.03
C ASN A 299 24.05 19.03 -0.13
N VAL A 300 23.98 17.71 -0.24
CA VAL A 300 25.04 16.83 0.24
C VAL A 300 26.21 17.08 -0.69
N THR A 301 27.03 18.08 -0.39
CA THR A 301 28.39 18.11 -0.89
C THR A 301 29.09 16.94 -0.24
N SER A 302 29.16 15.81 -0.95
CA SER A 302 30.10 14.73 -0.66
C SER A 302 31.51 15.28 -0.76
N GLU A 303 32.01 15.86 0.31
CA GLU A 303 33.44 15.82 0.59
C GLU A 303 33.70 14.47 1.22
N HIS A 304 34.12 13.48 0.42
CA HIS A 304 35.14 12.47 0.76
C HIS A 304 35.58 11.83 -0.57
N ASN A 305 36.82 12.14 -0.95
CA ASN A 305 37.56 11.47 -2.03
C ASN A 305 37.67 9.97 -1.73
N ASP A 306 37.40 9.11 -2.73
CA ASP A 306 38.43 8.26 -3.32
C ASP A 306 37.95 7.51 -4.59
N GLU A 307 38.72 7.73 -5.65
CA GLU A 307 39.04 6.90 -6.84
C GLU A 307 37.99 6.16 -7.71
N TYR A 308 37.94 6.66 -8.96
CA TYR A 308 37.85 5.93 -10.25
C TYR A 308 36.58 5.14 -10.60
N VAL A 309 35.65 5.80 -11.30
CA VAL A 309 34.99 5.21 -12.48
C VAL A 309 34.95 6.25 -13.61
N ARG A 310 35.40 5.82 -14.79
CA ARG A 310 35.59 6.63 -15.99
C ARG A 310 34.27 7.24 -16.47
N SER A 311 34.27 8.56 -16.61
CA SER A 311 33.43 9.28 -17.55
C SER A 311 33.71 8.78 -18.96
N ASP A 312 32.69 8.26 -19.63
CA ASP A 312 32.43 8.38 -21.07
C ASP A 312 31.28 7.42 -21.41
N ILE A 313 30.14 8.00 -21.81
CA ILE A 313 28.88 7.44 -22.38
C ILE A 313 27.68 7.96 -21.59
N VAL A 314 27.36 9.25 -21.73
CA VAL A 314 25.97 9.75 -21.75
C VAL A 314 25.96 11.04 -22.58
N ASN A 315 25.64 10.94 -23.86
CA ASN A 315 25.27 12.07 -24.72
C ASN A 315 24.42 11.49 -25.85
N ASP A 316 23.12 11.33 -25.59
CA ASP A 316 22.02 11.45 -26.57
C ASP A 316 20.67 11.01 -25.98
N LEU A 317 20.19 11.72 -24.95
CA LEU A 317 18.77 11.73 -24.61
C LEU A 317 18.33 13.20 -24.51
N PRO A 318 17.20 13.60 -25.13
CA PRO A 318 16.74 14.97 -25.05
C PRO A 318 16.39 15.26 -23.59
N ALA A 319 17.04 16.28 -23.03
CA ALA A 319 16.75 16.79 -21.70
C ALA A 319 15.26 17.16 -21.63
N ALA A 320 14.48 16.35 -20.91
CA ALA A 320 13.17 16.76 -20.47
C ALA A 320 13.39 17.96 -19.55
N THR A 321 12.96 19.14 -20.00
CA THR A 321 12.86 20.34 -19.18
C THR A 321 11.72 20.15 -18.18
N ALA A 322 11.91 19.29 -17.17
CA ALA A 322 11.15 19.38 -15.94
C ALA A 322 11.75 20.56 -15.18
N SER A 323 11.00 21.66 -15.08
CA SER A 323 11.31 22.73 -14.16
C SER A 323 11.50 22.12 -12.78
N ASP A 324 12.63 22.41 -12.15
CA ASP A 324 13.00 22.04 -10.79
C ASP A 324 12.18 22.86 -9.78
N GLU A 325 10.86 22.91 -9.98
CA GLU A 325 9.93 23.41 -8.97
C GLU A 325 9.80 22.31 -7.91
N ASP A 326 10.17 22.64 -6.68
CA ASP A 326 9.87 21.82 -5.52
C ASP A 326 8.34 21.63 -5.45
N ILE A 327 7.89 20.38 -5.43
CA ILE A 327 6.49 20.07 -5.21
C ILE A 327 6.24 20.28 -3.71
N ASP A 328 5.44 21.27 -3.36
CA ASP A 328 4.96 21.44 -1.98
C ASP A 328 4.06 20.25 -1.62
N ALA A 329 4.59 19.36 -0.78
CA ALA A 329 3.96 18.12 -0.38
C ALA A 329 4.33 17.79 1.07
N THR A 330 3.36 17.24 1.79
CA THR A 330 3.47 16.89 3.21
C THR A 330 3.11 15.42 3.40
N VAL A 331 3.79 14.76 4.33
CA VAL A 331 3.41 13.40 4.78
C VAL A 331 2.11 13.50 5.55
N TYR A 332 1.05 12.88 5.02
CA TYR A 332 -0.24 12.78 5.69
C TYR A 332 -0.22 11.70 6.78
N ALA A 333 0.33 10.53 6.46
CA ALA A 333 0.49 9.38 7.35
C ALA A 333 1.59 8.45 6.82
N PRO A 334 2.14 7.54 7.64
CA PRO A 334 1.98 7.41 9.09
C PRO A 334 2.99 8.28 9.86
N THR A 335 4.09 8.69 9.23
CA THR A 335 5.28 9.34 9.82
C THR A 335 5.09 10.84 10.00
N LEU A 336 4.04 11.24 10.72
CA LEU A 336 3.73 12.64 11.01
C LEU A 336 4.95 13.41 11.54
N ARG A 337 5.15 14.63 11.02
CA ARG A 337 6.22 15.54 11.47
C ARG A 337 5.69 16.45 12.56
N LEU A 338 5.92 16.10 13.83
CA LEU A 338 5.38 16.84 14.98
C LEU A 338 6.11 18.17 15.20
N TRP A 339 7.31 18.33 14.63
CA TRP A 339 8.11 19.55 14.71
C TRP A 339 8.15 20.29 13.38
N SER A 340 7.75 21.56 13.40
CA SER A 340 7.78 22.42 12.22
C SER A 340 9.19 22.47 11.60
N ARG A 341 9.29 22.24 10.29
CA ARG A 341 10.53 22.26 9.47
C ARG A 341 11.61 21.25 9.90
N LYS A 342 11.24 20.20 10.63
CA LYS A 342 12.13 19.05 10.87
C LYS A 342 11.80 17.94 9.89
N THR A 343 12.85 17.23 9.48
CA THR A 343 12.74 16.06 8.61
C THR A 343 13.62 14.97 9.23
N PRO A 344 13.08 13.75 9.43
CA PRO A 344 13.86 12.69 10.06
C PRO A 344 14.95 12.17 9.12
N SER A 345 16.08 11.77 9.69
CA SER A 345 17.20 11.15 8.98
C SER A 345 17.63 9.81 9.60
N ASP A 346 16.86 9.28 10.54
CA ASP A 346 17.03 7.92 11.07
C ASP A 346 16.84 6.85 9.99
N ARG A 347 17.05 5.59 10.35
CA ARG A 347 16.99 4.47 9.41
C ARG A 347 15.63 4.35 8.71
N GLY A 348 14.54 4.71 9.38
CA GLY A 348 13.20 4.73 8.78
C GLY A 348 12.53 3.36 8.65
N TRP A 349 13.04 2.30 9.28
CA TRP A 349 12.34 1.02 9.27
C TRP A 349 11.08 1.08 10.16
N SER A 350 9.91 0.85 9.57
CA SER A 350 8.60 0.88 10.24
C SER A 350 7.57 0.13 9.40
N PHE A 351 6.64 -0.59 10.03
CA PHE A 351 5.58 -1.31 9.34
C PHE A 351 4.35 -1.48 10.24
N ASP A 352 3.21 -1.71 9.62
CA ASP A 352 1.96 -2.04 10.28
C ASP A 352 1.66 -3.54 10.18
N ARG A 353 0.81 -4.02 11.09
CA ARG A 353 0.31 -5.39 11.16
C ARG A 353 -1.18 -5.35 11.41
N CYS A 354 -1.94 -5.90 10.47
CA CYS A 354 -3.40 -5.97 10.55
C CYS A 354 -3.86 -7.42 10.82
N PRO A 355 -5.16 -7.64 11.08
CA PRO A 355 -5.72 -8.99 11.18
C PRO A 355 -5.31 -9.89 10.01
N MET A 356 -5.10 -11.17 10.30
CA MET A 356 -4.74 -12.17 9.29
C MET A 356 -5.86 -12.35 8.27
N ILE A 357 -5.47 -12.72 7.05
CA ILE A 357 -6.39 -13.14 6.00
C ILE A 357 -6.19 -14.63 5.73
N THR A 358 -7.28 -15.39 5.67
CA THR A 358 -7.24 -16.82 5.37
C THR A 358 -6.67 -17.06 3.97
N ALA A 359 -5.72 -17.99 3.84
CA ALA A 359 -5.10 -18.31 2.55
C ALA A 359 -6.17 -18.71 1.50
N PRO A 360 -6.16 -18.16 0.27
CA PRO A 360 -7.14 -18.53 -0.76
C PRO A 360 -7.03 -20.00 -1.20
N PRO A 361 -8.09 -20.58 -1.79
CA PRO A 361 -8.08 -21.97 -2.26
C PRO A 361 -6.92 -22.33 -3.20
N THR A 362 -6.50 -21.44 -4.11
CA THR A 362 -5.31 -21.68 -4.94
C THR A 362 -4.06 -21.87 -4.08
N GLN A 363 -3.81 -20.97 -3.14
CA GLN A 363 -2.68 -21.04 -2.22
C GLN A 363 -2.70 -22.31 -1.35
N GLN A 364 -3.85 -22.64 -0.76
CA GLN A 364 -4.03 -23.86 0.03
C GLN A 364 -3.72 -25.11 -0.81
N ARG A 365 -4.24 -25.19 -2.04
CA ARG A 365 -4.02 -26.34 -2.94
C ARG A 365 -2.54 -26.53 -3.29
N LEU A 366 -1.80 -25.43 -3.50
CA LEU A 366 -0.37 -25.51 -3.82
C LEU A 366 0.47 -26.01 -2.63
N ASP A 367 0.12 -25.54 -1.42
CA ASP A 367 0.80 -25.88 -0.15
C ASP A 367 0.54 -27.33 0.28
N ASP A 368 -0.73 -27.77 0.17
CA ASP A 368 -1.21 -29.08 0.60
C ASP A 368 -0.87 -30.21 -0.39
N ALA A 369 -0.40 -29.87 -1.60
CA ALA A 369 -0.06 -30.84 -2.62
C ALA A 369 1.07 -31.79 -2.16
N PRO A 370 0.94 -33.12 -2.37
CA PRO A 370 2.01 -34.06 -2.13
C PRO A 370 3.27 -33.68 -2.94
N ARG A 371 4.42 -33.60 -2.26
CA ARG A 371 5.73 -33.34 -2.88
C ARG A 371 6.35 -34.68 -3.27
N THR A 372 6.72 -34.86 -4.55
CA THR A 372 7.56 -35.99 -4.98
C THR A 372 8.98 -35.71 -4.51
N VAL A 373 9.44 -36.43 -3.49
CA VAL A 373 10.81 -36.29 -2.99
C VAL A 373 11.74 -36.99 -3.99
N ASP A 374 12.38 -36.22 -4.87
CA ASP A 374 13.51 -36.75 -5.63
C ASP A 374 14.73 -36.77 -4.70
N ALA A 375 15.39 -37.93 -4.61
CA ALA A 375 16.49 -38.16 -3.66
C ALA A 375 17.66 -37.17 -3.80
N SER A 376 17.74 -36.44 -4.93
CA SER A 376 18.72 -35.39 -5.21
C SER A 376 18.43 -34.02 -4.56
N GLU A 377 17.18 -33.71 -4.18
CA GLU A 377 16.84 -32.42 -3.53
C GLU A 377 17.18 -32.39 -2.03
N THR A 378 17.30 -33.57 -1.40
CA THR A 378 17.73 -33.72 0.00
C THR A 378 19.11 -33.10 0.25
N ALA A 379 20.00 -33.09 -0.75
CA ALA A 379 21.38 -32.63 -0.57
C ALA A 379 21.55 -31.09 -0.62
N VAL A 380 20.60 -30.34 -1.20
CA VAL A 380 20.68 -28.88 -1.31
C VAL A 380 19.87 -28.19 -0.20
N SER A 381 18.80 -28.82 0.27
CA SER A 381 17.95 -28.30 1.36
C SER A 381 18.62 -28.35 2.74
N GLU A 382 19.54 -29.30 2.99
CA GLU A 382 20.24 -29.43 4.27
C GLU A 382 21.19 -28.27 4.59
N GLN A 383 21.61 -27.47 3.60
CA GLN A 383 22.59 -26.40 3.81
C GLN A 383 21.97 -25.00 4.01
N ALA A 384 20.68 -24.79 3.74
CA ALA A 384 20.08 -23.46 3.79
C ALA A 384 19.15 -23.21 4.99
N THR A 385 18.30 -24.17 5.38
CA THR A 385 17.41 -24.04 6.55
C THR A 385 17.02 -25.44 7.01
N GLY A 386 17.29 -25.81 8.26
CA GLY A 386 17.07 -27.17 8.80
C GLY A 386 15.62 -27.69 8.89
N ASN A 387 14.71 -27.26 8.01
CA ASN A 387 13.34 -27.77 7.89
C ASN A 387 13.17 -28.45 6.53
N SER A 388 12.97 -29.76 6.54
CA SER A 388 12.40 -30.47 5.37
C SER A 388 10.98 -29.95 5.18
N GLU A 389 10.73 -29.23 4.09
CA GLU A 389 9.38 -28.79 3.72
C GLU A 389 8.48 -30.00 3.44
N THR A 390 7.26 -29.99 3.98
CA THR A 390 6.27 -31.08 3.84
C THR A 390 4.91 -30.57 3.38
N ALA A 391 4.10 -31.44 2.78
CA ALA A 391 2.73 -31.11 2.37
C ALA A 391 1.92 -30.51 3.52
N GLY A 392 1.36 -29.31 3.31
CA GLY A 392 0.55 -28.60 4.28
C GLY A 392 1.33 -28.01 5.47
N ASP A 393 2.62 -27.73 5.31
CA ASP A 393 3.44 -27.09 6.35
C ASP A 393 3.26 -25.56 6.45
N GLY A 394 2.49 -24.97 5.54
CA GLY A 394 2.22 -23.52 5.51
C GLY A 394 3.29 -22.68 4.82
N THR A 395 4.34 -23.29 4.24
CA THR A 395 5.44 -22.55 3.58
C THR A 395 4.94 -21.60 2.48
N PHE A 396 3.88 -22.00 1.78
CA PHE A 396 3.29 -21.25 0.68
C PHE A 396 2.03 -20.50 1.09
N ARG A 397 1.65 -20.48 2.37
CA ARG A 397 0.50 -19.72 2.91
C ARG A 397 0.95 -18.35 3.41
N ASN A 398 0.50 -17.30 2.74
CA ASN A 398 0.75 -15.91 3.11
C ASN A 398 -0.52 -15.33 3.73
N GLU A 399 -0.74 -15.66 5.00
CA GLU A 399 -1.93 -15.22 5.75
C GLU A 399 -1.66 -13.94 6.57
N THR A 400 -0.43 -13.45 6.51
CA THR A 400 0.03 -12.31 7.30
C THR A 400 -0.16 -11.02 6.52
N VAL A 401 -1.03 -10.13 7.01
CA VAL A 401 -1.18 -8.78 6.46
C VAL A 401 -0.22 -7.84 7.17
N GLN A 402 0.96 -7.65 6.57
CA GLN A 402 2.02 -6.77 7.08
C GLN A 402 2.63 -5.96 5.95
N PHE A 403 2.67 -4.64 6.14
CA PHE A 403 3.10 -3.73 5.09
C PHE A 403 3.67 -2.44 5.68
N SER A 404 4.46 -1.75 4.87
CA SER A 404 4.84 -0.35 5.10
C SER A 404 4.07 0.51 4.11
N TYR A 405 3.55 1.65 4.55
CA TYR A 405 2.90 2.58 3.63
C TYR A 405 3.28 4.03 3.94
N THR A 406 3.06 4.90 2.97
CA THR A 406 3.10 6.36 3.09
C THR A 406 1.91 6.94 2.35
N ILE A 407 1.33 7.99 2.90
CA ILE A 407 0.33 8.82 2.25
C ILE A 407 0.91 10.23 2.19
N ILE A 408 0.96 10.80 0.99
CA ILE A 408 1.48 12.15 0.72
C ILE A 408 0.37 12.99 0.10
N ARG A 409 0.22 14.21 0.61
CA ARG A 409 -0.76 15.20 0.12
C ARG A 409 -0.10 16.53 -0.17
N ARG A 410 -0.78 17.37 -0.95
CA ARG A 410 -0.25 18.67 -1.44
C ARG A 410 -0.96 19.89 -0.86
N ASP A 411 -2.07 19.67 -0.17
CA ASP A 411 -2.84 20.70 0.53
C ASP A 411 -2.31 21.01 1.95
N GLY A 412 -1.27 20.30 2.38
CA GLY A 412 -0.70 20.42 3.73
C GLY A 412 -1.51 19.71 4.82
N THR A 413 -2.56 18.98 4.46
CA THR A 413 -3.37 18.20 5.41
C THR A 413 -2.55 17.02 5.95
N THR A 414 -2.66 16.77 7.25
CA THR A 414 -2.07 15.62 7.96
C THR A 414 -3.16 14.78 8.61
N ARG A 415 -2.92 13.48 8.87
CA ARG A 415 -3.89 12.59 9.54
C ARG A 415 -4.39 13.17 10.87
N ALA A 416 -3.51 13.84 11.58
CA ALA A 416 -3.84 14.57 12.80
C ALA A 416 -3.17 15.95 12.82
N PRO A 417 -3.89 17.04 13.19
CA PRO A 417 -3.33 18.39 13.29
C PRO A 417 -2.61 18.59 14.63
N VAL A 418 -1.65 17.73 14.96
CA VAL A 418 -0.90 17.75 16.22
C VAL A 418 0.51 18.28 15.99
N SER A 419 1.00 19.11 16.92
CA SER A 419 2.37 19.63 16.89
C SER A 419 2.98 19.67 18.28
N ALA A 420 4.28 19.39 18.35
CA ALA A 420 5.02 19.41 19.59
C ALA A 420 5.34 20.84 20.05
N ASN A 421 5.17 21.07 21.35
CA ASN A 421 5.56 22.30 22.02
C ASN A 421 6.98 22.20 22.64
N PRO A 422 7.97 23.01 22.21
CA PRO A 422 9.34 23.00 22.74
C PRO A 422 9.45 23.31 24.25
N GLN A 423 8.45 23.95 24.86
CA GLN A 423 8.44 24.23 26.30
C GLN A 423 7.99 23.03 27.15
N ARG A 424 7.40 22.02 26.52
CA ARG A 424 6.80 20.86 27.20
C ARG A 424 7.40 19.53 26.79
N HIS A 425 7.87 19.42 25.55
CA HIS A 425 8.30 18.15 24.98
C HIS A 425 9.78 18.21 24.62
N ALA A 426 10.51 17.15 24.98
CA ALA A 426 11.83 16.87 24.43
C ALA A 426 11.71 16.47 22.95
N THR A 427 12.66 16.91 22.13
CA THR A 427 12.77 16.52 20.72
C THR A 427 13.71 15.32 20.59
N MET A 428 13.38 14.35 19.73
CA MET A 428 14.22 13.18 19.47
C MET A 428 15.56 13.53 18.82
N GLU A 429 15.67 14.67 18.13
CA GLU A 429 16.95 15.19 17.64
C GLU A 429 17.94 15.49 18.77
N ALA A 430 17.46 15.91 19.95
CA ALA A 430 18.28 16.32 21.09
C ALA A 430 18.45 15.23 22.16
N MET A 431 18.10 13.98 21.82
CA MET A 431 17.96 12.89 22.79
C MET A 431 19.25 12.58 23.57
N GLU A 432 20.43 12.83 22.98
CA GLU A 432 21.74 12.67 23.64
C GLU A 432 21.83 13.46 24.95
N THR A 433 21.26 14.67 25.00
CA THR A 433 21.27 15.54 26.19
C THR A 433 20.34 15.06 27.31
N HIS A 434 19.49 14.09 26.99
CA HIS A 434 18.48 13.54 27.89
C HIS A 434 18.82 12.13 28.39
N VAL A 435 19.94 11.53 27.96
CA VAL A 435 20.36 10.21 28.47
C VAL A 435 20.49 10.26 30.00
N THR A 436 19.93 9.26 30.67
CA THR A 436 19.76 9.15 32.14
C THR A 436 18.72 10.08 32.78
N ASN A 437 18.11 11.00 32.02
CA ASN A 437 17.06 11.87 32.51
C ASN A 437 15.67 11.28 32.23
N ARG A 438 14.70 11.73 33.04
CA ARG A 438 13.28 11.56 32.71
C ARG A 438 12.76 12.75 31.94
N ILE A 439 11.99 12.48 30.90
CA ILE A 439 11.51 13.48 29.96
C ILE A 439 10.05 13.25 29.61
N ASP A 440 9.41 14.32 29.16
CA ASP A 440 8.11 14.28 28.52
C ASP A 440 8.31 14.51 27.01
N LEU A 441 7.59 13.79 26.16
CA LEU A 441 7.65 13.97 24.71
C LEU A 441 6.32 13.60 24.03
N LEU A 442 6.17 14.04 22.78
CA LEU A 442 5.18 13.48 21.85
C LEU A 442 5.89 12.60 20.84
N ALA A 443 5.30 11.45 20.51
CA ALA A 443 5.81 10.59 19.46
C ALA A 443 4.68 9.87 18.71
N VAL A 444 4.92 9.65 17.43
CA VAL A 444 4.15 8.78 16.55
C VAL A 444 4.55 7.32 16.81
N LYS A 445 3.57 6.44 16.98
CA LYS A 445 3.78 4.98 17.07
C LYS A 445 4.06 4.41 15.67
N LEU A 446 5.24 3.82 15.48
CA LEU A 446 5.73 3.35 14.18
C LEU A 446 6.03 1.84 14.14
N SER A 447 5.48 1.08 15.09
CA SER A 447 5.35 -0.38 15.01
C SER A 447 4.35 -0.91 16.03
N HIS A 448 3.90 -2.14 15.83
CA HIS A 448 3.37 -2.99 16.91
C HIS A 448 4.49 -3.47 17.85
N ASP A 449 4.17 -4.30 18.84
CA ASP A 449 5.16 -4.91 19.72
C ASP A 449 6.13 -5.79 18.91
N LEU A 450 7.39 -5.39 18.85
CA LEU A 450 8.45 -6.07 18.10
C LEU A 450 8.95 -7.35 18.80
N THR A 451 8.49 -7.63 20.02
CA THR A 451 8.84 -8.85 20.77
C THR A 451 7.86 -9.99 20.53
N GLU A 452 6.67 -9.71 20.00
CA GLU A 452 5.68 -10.74 19.69
C GLU A 452 6.13 -11.56 18.47
N SER A 453 6.65 -12.75 18.75
CA SER A 453 7.05 -13.73 17.72
C SER A 453 5.83 -14.28 16.95
N HIS A 454 5.98 -14.41 15.64
CA HIS A 454 4.95 -14.87 14.68
C HIS A 454 4.43 -16.31 14.91
N THR A 455 5.05 -17.07 15.81
CA THR A 455 4.81 -18.52 15.96
C THR A 455 3.71 -18.89 16.95
N GLN A 456 3.05 -17.93 17.61
CA GLN A 456 2.09 -18.27 18.67
C GLN A 456 0.65 -18.58 18.18
N HIS A 457 0.28 -18.26 16.95
CA HIS A 457 -1.09 -18.46 16.46
C HIS A 457 -1.31 -19.63 15.49
N SER A 458 -0.26 -20.21 14.89
CA SER A 458 -0.42 -21.36 13.99
C SER A 458 -0.73 -22.70 14.71
N ASP A 459 -0.54 -22.78 16.03
CA ASP A 459 -0.75 -24.01 16.79
C ASP A 459 -2.17 -24.19 17.37
N GLN A 460 -3.08 -23.20 17.25
CA GLN A 460 -4.43 -23.33 17.82
C GLN A 460 -5.39 -24.24 17.03
N HIS A 461 -4.99 -24.75 15.87
CA HIS A 461 -5.80 -25.71 15.10
C HIS A 461 -5.27 -27.16 15.11
N ARG A 462 -4.18 -27.47 15.83
CA ARG A 462 -3.78 -28.86 16.08
C ARG A 462 -4.55 -29.44 17.27
N ARG A 463 -5.58 -30.25 16.96
CA ARG A 463 -6.23 -31.11 17.97
C ARG A 463 -5.18 -32.02 18.62
N GLY A 464 -4.89 -31.73 19.89
CA GLY A 464 -4.44 -32.71 20.88
C GLY A 464 -2.97 -33.09 20.86
N GLN A 465 -2.09 -32.20 21.32
CA GLN A 465 -0.98 -32.49 22.24
C GLN A 465 -0.18 -31.21 22.46
N SER A 466 -0.47 -30.51 23.56
CA SER A 466 0.31 -29.36 24.01
C SER A 466 1.64 -29.85 24.56
N TYR A 467 2.72 -29.72 23.78
CA TYR A 467 4.06 -29.64 24.34
C TYR A 467 4.37 -28.15 24.52
N PRO A 468 4.81 -27.69 25.71
CA PRO A 468 5.30 -26.33 25.86
C PRO A 468 6.57 -26.23 25.02
N SER A 469 6.51 -25.52 23.89
CA SER A 469 7.70 -25.19 23.11
C SER A 469 8.58 -24.27 23.95
N ALA A 470 9.73 -24.79 24.37
CA ALA A 470 10.78 -24.04 25.02
C ALA A 470 11.40 -23.07 23.99
N GLY A 471 11.05 -21.79 24.05
CA GLY A 471 11.64 -20.77 23.16
C GLY A 471 11.15 -19.34 23.36
N ALA A 472 9.92 -19.12 23.85
CA ALA A 472 9.52 -17.80 24.33
C ALA A 472 10.09 -17.60 25.74
N SER A 473 11.23 -16.91 25.83
CA SER A 473 11.66 -16.31 27.09
C SER A 473 10.55 -15.32 27.48
N GLY A 474 9.73 -15.70 28.47
CA GLY A 474 8.65 -14.85 29.00
C GLY A 474 9.17 -13.66 29.82
N ASN A 475 10.29 -13.09 29.40
CA ASN A 475 11.08 -12.13 30.18
C ASN A 475 11.61 -10.96 29.34
N ASP A 476 11.23 -10.86 28.06
CA ASP A 476 11.59 -9.73 27.21
C ASP A 476 10.54 -8.62 27.37
N ASN A 477 11.03 -7.40 27.63
CA ASN A 477 10.19 -6.21 27.74
C ASN A 477 9.66 -5.83 26.35
N PRO A 478 8.36 -5.56 26.17
CA PRO A 478 7.78 -5.08 24.92
C PRO A 478 8.52 -3.89 24.34
N VAL A 479 8.69 -3.88 23.02
CA VAL A 479 9.44 -2.84 22.31
C VAL A 479 8.63 -2.31 21.15
N PHE A 480 8.49 -0.99 21.07
CA PHE A 480 7.76 -0.30 20.01
C PHE A 480 8.67 0.74 19.36
N LYS A 481 8.76 0.75 18.02
CA LYS A 481 9.41 1.84 17.27
C LYS A 481 8.55 3.09 17.38
N ILE A 482 9.20 4.22 17.64
CA ILE A 482 8.55 5.53 17.70
C ILE A 482 9.37 6.57 16.93
N GLY A 483 8.74 7.68 16.57
CA GLY A 483 9.37 8.83 15.90
C GLY A 483 8.59 10.11 16.16
N ASP A 484 9.21 11.28 16.03
CA ASP A 484 8.53 12.58 16.18
C ASP A 484 8.69 13.49 14.93
N GLY A 485 9.36 12.99 13.90
CA GLY A 485 9.69 13.71 12.67
C GLY A 485 10.96 14.55 12.75
N SER A 486 11.67 14.54 13.88
CA SER A 486 12.98 15.20 14.06
C SER A 486 14.14 14.23 14.22
N GLN A 487 13.86 12.94 14.45
CA GLN A 487 14.86 11.97 14.82
C GLN A 487 15.93 11.74 13.74
N THR A 488 17.18 11.68 14.18
CA THR A 488 18.35 11.32 13.35
C THR A 488 18.85 9.90 13.66
N THR A 489 18.37 9.33 14.76
CA THR A 489 18.72 7.99 15.26
C THR A 489 17.42 7.24 15.58
N ASP A 490 17.44 5.91 15.56
CA ASP A 490 16.26 5.12 15.92
C ASP A 490 15.89 5.29 17.40
N HIS A 491 14.58 5.38 17.67
CA HIS A 491 14.02 5.49 19.01
C HIS A 491 13.01 4.37 19.25
N TYR A 492 13.06 3.78 20.45
CA TYR A 492 12.17 2.69 20.85
C TYR A 492 11.58 2.97 22.23
N ALA A 493 10.28 2.77 22.39
CA ALA A 493 9.66 2.67 23.71
C ALA A 493 9.82 1.25 24.24
N VAL A 494 10.37 1.09 25.44
CA VAL A 494 10.61 -0.21 26.10
C VAL A 494 9.77 -0.29 27.37
N VAL A 495 8.78 -1.18 27.39
CA VAL A 495 7.83 -1.27 28.50
C VAL A 495 8.30 -2.26 29.55
N THR A 496 8.63 -1.78 30.75
CA THR A 496 9.02 -2.65 31.88
C THR A 496 7.85 -2.96 32.80
N VAL A 497 6.80 -2.12 32.76
CA VAL A 497 5.57 -2.28 33.56
C VAL A 497 4.34 -2.10 32.66
N ARG A 498 3.52 -3.15 32.58
CA ARG A 498 2.23 -3.12 31.88
C ARG A 498 1.12 -2.79 32.89
N ASP A 499 0.55 -1.60 32.82
CA ASP A 499 -0.57 -1.19 33.68
C ASP A 499 -1.59 -0.33 32.92
N THR A 500 -2.53 0.28 33.64
CA THR A 500 -3.57 1.12 33.05
C THR A 500 -3.05 2.44 32.48
N LEU A 501 -1.93 2.96 32.97
CA LEU A 501 -1.31 4.22 32.53
C LEU A 501 -0.42 4.02 31.30
N THR A 502 0.04 2.79 31.05
CA THR A 502 0.90 2.46 29.90
C THR A 502 0.15 1.69 28.80
N LYS A 503 -1.12 1.32 29.05
CA LYS A 503 -1.96 0.52 28.14
C LYS A 503 -2.10 1.12 26.74
N SER A 504 -2.13 2.45 26.62
CA SER A 504 -2.29 3.16 25.35
C SER A 504 -1.28 2.71 24.29
N LEU A 505 -0.04 2.39 24.67
CA LEU A 505 0.99 1.93 23.74
C LEU A 505 0.63 0.59 23.06
N PHE A 506 -0.12 -0.26 23.75
CA PHE A 506 -0.57 -1.56 23.24
C PHE A 506 -1.81 -1.46 22.36
N THR A 507 -2.70 -0.51 22.65
CA THR A 507 -4.00 -0.38 21.95
C THR A 507 -4.01 0.67 20.86
N ALA A 508 -3.10 1.64 20.88
CA ALA A 508 -3.00 2.66 19.85
C ALA A 508 -2.61 2.03 18.51
N GLU A 509 -3.17 2.56 17.44
CA GLU A 509 -2.90 2.11 16.09
C GLU A 509 -1.51 2.57 15.62
N TYR A 510 -1.05 1.97 14.53
CA TYR A 510 0.12 2.45 13.81
C TYR A 510 -0.17 3.85 13.24
N GLY A 511 0.78 4.77 13.36
CA GLY A 511 0.61 6.19 12.98
C GLY A 511 -0.05 7.07 14.05
N ALA A 512 -0.59 6.49 15.14
CA ALA A 512 -1.18 7.26 16.23
C ALA A 512 -0.15 8.14 16.96
N VAL A 513 -0.57 9.32 17.41
CA VAL A 513 0.26 10.23 18.19
C VAL A 513 0.05 9.97 19.68
N LEU A 514 1.13 9.72 20.40
CA LEU A 514 1.15 9.42 21.82
C LEU A 514 1.88 10.51 22.60
N SER A 515 1.34 10.86 23.76
CA SER A 515 2.05 11.61 24.79
C SER A 515 2.75 10.63 25.72
N PHE A 516 4.02 10.87 25.99
CA PHE A 516 4.81 10.14 26.97
C PHE A 516 5.20 11.12 28.07
N GLU A 517 4.79 10.85 29.30
CA GLU A 517 5.19 11.61 30.48
C GLU A 517 6.13 10.80 31.35
N ASN A 518 7.18 11.46 31.83
CA ASN A 518 8.13 10.94 32.80
C ASN A 518 8.77 9.60 32.36
N VAL A 519 9.17 9.47 31.09
CA VAL A 519 9.89 8.28 30.58
C VAL A 519 11.41 8.45 30.74
N LEU A 520 12.11 7.37 31.07
CA LEU A 520 13.57 7.40 31.25
C LEU A 520 14.28 7.17 29.91
N CYS A 521 15.09 8.13 29.46
CA CYS A 521 15.88 7.98 28.25
C CYS A 521 17.21 7.26 28.54
N LEU A 522 17.48 6.19 27.80
CA LEU A 522 18.73 5.43 27.83
C LEU A 522 19.31 5.29 26.42
N TRP A 523 20.64 5.28 26.32
CA TRP A 523 21.34 4.89 25.12
C TRP A 523 21.57 3.36 25.11
N ASN A 524 21.32 2.72 23.97
CA ASN A 524 21.57 1.30 23.76
C ASN A 524 22.73 1.11 22.79
N ASP A 525 23.93 0.85 23.31
CA ASP A 525 25.16 0.65 22.53
C ASP A 525 25.04 -0.52 21.54
N ASP A 526 24.38 -1.62 21.92
CA ASP A 526 24.25 -2.82 21.09
C ASP A 526 23.34 -2.58 19.86
N LYS A 527 22.38 -1.66 19.99
CA LYS A 527 21.41 -1.33 18.93
C LYS A 527 21.74 -0.04 18.21
N GLY A 528 22.62 0.80 18.76
CA GLY A 528 22.89 2.15 18.24
C GLY A 528 21.63 3.01 18.23
N ALA A 529 20.82 2.93 19.29
CA ALA A 529 19.48 3.52 19.36
C ALA A 529 19.15 4.06 20.75
N TYR A 530 18.19 4.97 20.83
CA TYR A 530 17.66 5.46 22.10
C TYR A 530 16.46 4.62 22.56
N ASN A 531 16.49 4.20 23.82
CA ASN A 531 15.41 3.50 24.49
C ASN A 531 14.72 4.45 25.48
N LEU A 532 13.42 4.67 25.29
CA LEU A 532 12.57 5.35 26.25
C LEU A 532 11.90 4.29 27.12
N VAL A 533 12.39 4.14 28.34
CA VAL A 533 11.88 3.17 29.29
C VAL A 533 10.58 3.68 29.89
N VAL A 534 9.51 2.91 29.68
CA VAL A 534 8.17 3.13 30.19
C VAL A 534 7.96 2.20 31.39
N ASP A 535 7.97 2.76 32.58
CA ASP A 535 7.86 2.03 33.85
C ASP A 535 6.68 2.51 34.72
N ASP A 536 6.64 2.11 35.99
CA ASP A 536 5.57 2.41 36.95
C ASP A 536 5.42 3.91 37.28
N SER A 537 6.34 4.74 36.82
CA SER A 537 6.28 6.19 36.98
C SER A 537 5.93 6.93 35.68
N SER A 538 5.77 6.22 34.58
CA SER A 538 5.45 6.79 33.26
C SER A 538 3.95 6.80 32.98
N VAL A 539 3.49 7.77 32.19
CA VAL A 539 2.12 7.83 31.66
C VAL A 539 2.18 7.89 30.15
N VAL A 540 1.34 7.10 29.46
CA VAL A 540 1.22 7.11 28.00
C VAL A 540 -0.24 7.28 27.60
N ASP A 541 -0.54 8.34 26.87
CA ASP A 541 -1.90 8.68 26.42
C ASP A 541 -1.96 8.83 24.89
N ILE A 542 -3.09 8.40 24.31
CA ILE A 542 -3.39 8.62 22.89
C ILE A 542 -3.89 10.05 22.71
N ILE A 543 -3.24 10.81 21.82
CA ILE A 543 -3.57 12.19 21.50
C ILE A 543 -4.40 12.28 20.23
N ALA A 544 -4.01 11.52 19.20
CA ALA A 544 -4.69 11.46 17.92
C ALA A 544 -4.44 10.13 17.22
#